data_AF-A0A3B0LZX1-F1
#
_entry.id   AF-A0A3B0LZX1-F1
#
_cell.length_a   1.000
_cell.length_b   1.000
_cell.length_c   1.000
_cell.angle_alpha   90.00
_cell.angle_beta   90.00
_cell.angle_gamma   90.00
#
_symmetry.space_group_name_H-M   'P 1'
#
loop_
_entity.id
_entity.type
_entity.pdbx_description
1 polymer ?
#
loop_
_entity_poly.entity_id
_entity_poly.type
_entity_poly.pdbx_seq_one_letter_code
_entity_poly.pdbx_strand_id
1 'polypeptide(L)'
;MSELSVIYTTNTAIYLIEKGLKMISQKSDWHPADIIAALRKRGTTLAAISRQAGLSSSTLANALSRPWPKGEWIIANFLNLHPSEIWPSRYYDFNTGELLERNIRRPTNKNNE
;
A
#
# COMPACT_ATOMS: atom_id res chain seq x y z
N MET A 1 32.31 37.89 -0.66
CA MET A 1 31.07 37.13 -0.37
C MET A 1 31.50 35.84 0.30
N SER A 2 31.14 35.63 1.57
CA SER A 2 31.65 34.52 2.38
C SER A 2 31.09 33.18 1.90
N GLU A 3 31.91 32.14 1.91
CA GLU A 3 31.52 30.76 1.54
C GLU A 3 30.26 30.28 2.29
N LEU A 4 30.04 30.82 3.49
CA LEU A 4 28.85 30.57 4.30
C LEU A 4 27.54 30.95 3.58
N SER A 5 27.44 32.07 2.85
CA SER A 5 26.19 32.46 2.17
C SER A 5 25.83 31.52 1.01
N VAL A 6 26.84 30.94 0.36
CA VAL A 6 26.65 29.98 -0.74
C VAL A 6 26.13 28.65 -0.19
N ILE A 7 26.71 28.15 0.91
CA ILE A 7 26.34 26.86 1.54
C ILE A 7 24.90 26.89 2.11
N TYR A 8 24.48 27.98 2.74
CA TYR A 8 23.09 28.11 3.23
C TYR A 8 22.06 28.12 2.09
N THR A 9 22.42 28.69 0.94
CA THR A 9 21.54 28.77 -0.23
C THR A 9 21.40 27.40 -0.90
N THR A 10 22.50 26.66 -1.07
CA THR A 10 22.48 25.32 -1.66
C THR A 10 21.73 24.31 -0.81
N ASN A 11 21.94 24.31 0.52
CA ASN A 11 21.27 23.35 1.40
C ASN A 11 19.75 23.58 1.46
N THR A 12 19.32 24.85 1.47
CA THR A 12 17.88 25.18 1.46
C THR A 12 17.24 24.83 0.12
N ALA A 13 17.91 25.12 -1.00
CA ALA A 13 17.42 24.75 -2.33
C ALA A 13 17.33 23.24 -2.52
N ILE A 14 18.33 22.47 -2.08
CA ILE A 14 18.33 21.00 -2.11
C ILE A 14 17.16 20.47 -1.28
N TYR A 15 16.97 20.97 -0.05
CA TYR A 15 15.85 20.58 0.82
C TYR A 15 14.48 20.83 0.16
N LEU A 16 14.30 21.98 -0.48
CA LEU A 16 13.04 22.33 -1.17
C LEU A 16 12.82 21.48 -2.42
N ILE A 17 13.87 21.17 -3.19
CA ILE A 17 13.81 20.30 -4.37
C ILE A 17 13.49 18.87 -3.95
N GLU A 18 14.16 18.32 -2.94
CA GLU A 18 13.89 16.99 -2.40
C GLU A 18 12.46 16.90 -1.87
N LYS A 19 11.97 17.90 -1.12
CA LYS A 19 10.58 17.96 -0.67
C LYS A 19 9.59 18.02 -1.85
N GLY A 20 9.86 18.86 -2.85
CA GLY A 20 9.03 18.97 -4.05
C GLY A 20 8.96 17.67 -4.83
N LEU A 21 10.11 17.00 -5.02
CA LEU A 21 10.21 15.69 -5.66
C LEU A 21 9.42 14.61 -4.88
N LYS A 22 9.48 14.66 -3.53
CA LYS A 22 8.73 13.76 -2.64
C LYS A 22 7.22 13.97 -2.73
N MET A 23 6.75 15.21 -2.95
CA MET A 23 5.33 15.51 -3.15
C MET A 23 4.80 15.08 -4.54
N ILE A 24 5.64 15.10 -5.59
CA ILE A 24 5.22 14.82 -6.97
C ILE A 24 5.07 13.32 -7.25
N SER A 25 5.76 12.45 -6.51
CA SER A 25 5.71 10.99 -6.70
C SER A 25 4.67 10.29 -5.81
N GLN A 26 3.45 10.82 -5.71
CA GLN A 26 2.35 10.08 -5.08
C GLN A 26 1.89 8.98 -6.04
N LYS A 27 2.38 7.75 -5.87
CA LYS A 27 1.88 6.57 -6.59
C LYS A 27 0.36 6.49 -6.36
N SER A 28 -0.40 6.23 -7.42
CA SER A 28 -1.83 5.95 -7.32
C SER A 28 -2.08 4.48 -6.98
N ASP A 29 -3.23 4.21 -6.35
CA ASP A 29 -3.72 2.84 -6.19
C ASP A 29 -3.79 2.13 -7.55
N TRP A 30 -3.44 0.84 -7.56
CA TRP A 30 -3.62 0.00 -8.73
C TRP A 30 -5.09 -0.08 -9.10
N HIS A 31 -5.36 -0.08 -10.41
CA HIS A 31 -6.71 -0.35 -10.87
C HIS A 31 -7.09 -1.81 -10.54
N PRO A 32 -8.34 -2.10 -10.14
CA PRO A 32 -8.76 -3.47 -9.82
C PRO A 32 -8.46 -4.49 -10.93
N ALA A 33 -8.55 -4.07 -12.19
CA ALA A 33 -8.22 -4.91 -13.34
C ALA A 33 -6.73 -5.28 -13.40
N ASP A 34 -5.82 -4.40 -12.99
CA ASP A 34 -4.38 -4.66 -12.98
C ASP A 34 -4.01 -5.67 -11.90
N ILE A 35 -4.66 -5.57 -10.73
CA ILE A 35 -4.53 -6.57 -9.66
C ILE A 35 -4.99 -7.93 -10.18
N ILE A 36 -6.17 -8.00 -10.80
CA ILE A 36 -6.70 -9.26 -11.38
C ILE A 36 -5.77 -9.79 -12.46
N ALA A 37 -5.24 -8.93 -13.33
CA ALA A 37 -4.31 -9.32 -14.39
C ALA A 37 -3.00 -9.86 -13.80
N ALA A 38 -2.43 -9.22 -12.79
CA ALA A 38 -1.21 -9.67 -12.11
C ALA A 38 -1.41 -11.04 -11.45
N LEU A 39 -2.56 -11.27 -10.80
CA LEU A 39 -2.92 -12.57 -10.25
C LEU A 39 -3.03 -13.65 -11.33
N ARG A 40 -3.69 -13.34 -12.46
CA ARG A 40 -3.82 -14.26 -13.60
C ARG A 40 -2.49 -14.57 -14.27
N LYS A 41 -1.58 -13.60 -14.36
CA LYS A 41 -0.20 -13.81 -14.85
C LYS A 41 0.58 -14.80 -13.98
N ARG A 42 0.24 -14.93 -12.69
CA ARG A 42 0.77 -15.96 -11.78
C ARG A 42 -0.05 -17.26 -11.75
N GLY A 43 -0.99 -17.42 -12.67
CA GLY A 43 -1.80 -18.63 -12.80
C GLY A 43 -2.86 -18.81 -11.71
N THR A 44 -3.27 -17.75 -11.02
CA THR A 44 -4.30 -17.83 -9.96
C THR A 44 -5.49 -16.90 -10.19
N THR A 45 -6.47 -16.99 -9.30
CA THR A 45 -7.65 -16.13 -9.24
C THR A 45 -7.90 -15.64 -7.82
N LEU A 46 -8.61 -14.53 -7.66
CA LEU A 46 -9.07 -14.04 -6.36
C LEU A 46 -9.84 -15.12 -5.58
N ALA A 47 -10.70 -15.88 -6.25
CA ALA A 47 -11.47 -16.96 -5.63
C ALA A 47 -10.58 -18.11 -5.15
N ALA A 48 -9.51 -18.45 -5.88
CA ALA A 48 -8.53 -19.44 -5.43
C ALA A 48 -7.78 -18.96 -4.18
N ILE A 49 -7.30 -17.71 -4.18
CA ILE A 49 -6.62 -17.12 -3.02
C ILE A 49 -7.56 -17.02 -1.81
N SER A 50 -8.82 -16.63 -2.02
CA SER A 50 -9.82 -16.55 -0.95
C SER A 50 -9.99 -17.90 -0.26
N ARG A 51 -10.13 -18.98 -1.05
CA ARG A 51 -10.22 -20.35 -0.52
C ARG A 51 -8.96 -20.78 0.22
N GLN A 52 -7.78 -20.46 -0.32
CA GLN A 52 -6.50 -20.75 0.34
C GLN A 52 -6.37 -20.04 1.69
N ALA A 53 -6.95 -18.84 1.82
CA ALA A 53 -6.99 -18.07 3.06
C ALA A 53 -8.13 -18.46 4.02
N GLY A 54 -8.90 -19.52 3.71
CA GLY A 54 -10.04 -19.96 4.53
C GLY A 54 -11.25 -19.01 4.48
N LEU A 55 -11.37 -18.21 3.43
CA LEU A 55 -12.46 -17.26 3.21
C LEU A 55 -13.41 -17.79 2.12
N SER A 56 -14.66 -17.29 2.12
CA SER A 56 -15.57 -17.59 1.01
C SER A 56 -15.02 -17.03 -0.31
N SER A 57 -15.28 -17.67 -1.45
CA SER A 57 -14.68 -17.32 -2.75
C SER A 57 -14.86 -15.85 -3.16
N SER A 58 -15.92 -15.18 -2.69
CA SER A 58 -16.22 -13.77 -2.98
C SER A 58 -15.67 -12.79 -1.95
N THR A 59 -15.31 -13.23 -0.75
CA THR A 59 -14.90 -12.34 0.35
C THR A 59 -13.69 -11.50 -0.01
N LEU A 60 -12.70 -12.08 -0.69
CA LEU A 60 -11.46 -11.38 -1.05
C LEU A 60 -11.66 -10.26 -2.07
N ALA A 61 -12.72 -10.32 -2.88
CA ALA A 61 -13.05 -9.26 -3.83
C ALA A 61 -13.38 -7.92 -3.15
N ASN A 62 -13.81 -7.94 -1.88
CA ASN A 62 -14.09 -6.72 -1.11
C ASN A 62 -12.85 -5.83 -0.94
N ALA A 63 -11.64 -6.41 -0.91
CA ALA A 63 -10.39 -5.65 -0.81
C ALA A 63 -10.13 -4.74 -2.02
N LEU A 64 -10.71 -5.06 -3.19
CA LEU A 64 -10.54 -4.26 -4.39
C LEU A 64 -11.27 -2.90 -4.31
N SER A 65 -12.35 -2.82 -3.54
CA SER A 65 -13.21 -1.63 -3.47
C SER A 65 -13.17 -0.94 -2.12
N ARG A 66 -12.97 -1.68 -1.02
CA ARG A 66 -13.03 -1.15 0.35
C ARG A 66 -11.72 -1.39 1.10
N PRO A 67 -11.27 -0.45 1.95
CA PRO A 67 -10.09 -0.65 2.78
C PRO A 67 -10.27 -1.85 3.70
N TRP A 68 -9.49 -2.89 3.45
CA TRP A 68 -9.55 -4.12 4.23
C TRP A 68 -8.14 -4.68 4.45
N PRO A 69 -7.44 -4.23 5.51
CA PRO A 69 -6.02 -4.55 5.71
C PRO A 69 -5.71 -6.04 5.63
N LYS A 70 -6.57 -6.91 6.18
CA LYS A 70 -6.37 -8.37 6.10
C LYS A 70 -6.40 -8.89 4.66
N GLY A 71 -7.39 -8.45 3.87
CA GLY A 71 -7.51 -8.86 2.47
C GLY A 71 -6.43 -8.26 1.58
N GLU A 72 -6.08 -6.99 1.80
CA GLU A 72 -5.00 -6.29 1.13
C GLU A 72 -3.67 -7.01 1.34
N TRP A 73 -3.35 -7.40 2.59
CA TRP A 73 -2.17 -8.21 2.91
C TRP A 73 -2.18 -9.60 2.26
N ILE A 74 -3.32 -10.29 2.22
CA ILE A 74 -3.42 -11.60 1.54
C ILE A 74 -3.06 -11.49 0.05
N ILE A 75 -3.60 -10.47 -0.64
CA ILE A 75 -3.32 -10.22 -2.06
C ILE A 75 -1.87 -9.81 -2.26
N ALA A 76 -1.37 -8.87 -1.45
CA ALA A 76 -0.02 -8.34 -1.55
C ALA A 76 1.04 -9.43 -1.30
N ASN A 77 0.83 -10.27 -0.29
CA ASN A 77 1.70 -11.43 -0.01
C ASN A 77 1.72 -12.42 -1.18
N PHE A 78 0.58 -12.70 -1.81
CA PHE A 78 0.54 -13.55 -3.00
C PHE A 78 1.32 -12.95 -4.17
N LEU A 79 1.27 -11.62 -4.32
CA LEU A 79 2.03 -10.87 -5.31
C LEU A 79 3.49 -10.62 -4.89
N ASN A 80 3.92 -11.05 -3.70
CA ASN A 80 5.24 -10.76 -3.13
C ASN A 80 5.56 -9.25 -3.16
N LEU A 81 4.55 -8.44 -2.83
CA LEU A 81 4.62 -6.98 -2.74
C LEU A 81 4.17 -6.55 -1.34
N HIS A 82 4.60 -5.36 -0.92
CA HIS A 82 4.00 -4.71 0.25
C HIS A 82 2.64 -4.11 -0.15
N PRO A 83 1.59 -4.12 0.69
CA PRO A 83 0.29 -3.56 0.30
C PRO A 83 0.33 -2.06 -0.02
N SER A 84 1.30 -1.30 0.50
CA SER A 84 1.52 0.11 0.12
C SER A 84 1.97 0.30 -1.33
N GLU A 85 2.48 -0.74 -1.99
CA GLU A 85 2.82 -0.69 -3.42
C GLU A 85 1.59 -0.83 -4.32
N ILE A 86 0.55 -1.50 -3.82
CA ILE A 86 -0.71 -1.74 -4.55
C ILE A 86 -1.73 -0.65 -4.21
N TRP A 87 -1.81 -0.24 -2.95
CA TRP A 87 -2.71 0.80 -2.46
C TRP A 87 -1.97 1.90 -1.69
N PRO A 88 -1.05 2.64 -2.32
CA PRO A 88 -0.31 3.74 -1.69
C PRO A 88 -1.22 4.75 -0.98
N SER A 89 -2.38 5.10 -1.55
CA SER A 89 -3.30 6.07 -0.93
C SER A 89 -3.87 5.61 0.41
N ARG A 90 -3.79 4.31 0.71
CA ARG A 90 -4.30 3.71 1.94
C ARG A 90 -3.24 3.60 3.03
N TYR A 91 -1.97 3.57 2.62
CA TYR A 91 -0.82 3.30 3.48
C TYR A 91 0.14 4.47 3.61
N TYR A 92 -0.03 5.55 2.85
CA TYR A 92 0.71 6.80 3.04
C TYR A 92 -0.23 7.93 3.44
N ASP A 93 0.23 8.78 4.35
CA ASP A 93 -0.43 10.05 4.62
C ASP A 93 -0.19 10.99 3.43
N PHE A 94 -1.26 11.56 2.90
CA PHE A 94 -1.19 12.46 1.74
C PHE A 94 -0.37 13.73 2.03
N ASN A 95 -0.39 14.22 3.27
CA ASN A 95 0.25 15.47 3.67
C ASN A 95 1.70 15.26 4.10
N THR A 96 2.00 14.18 4.82
CA THR A 96 3.35 13.93 5.36
C THR A 96 4.17 12.98 4.51
N GLY A 97 3.52 12.14 3.68
CA GLY A 97 4.16 11.07 2.92
C GLY A 97 4.72 9.95 3.81
N GLU A 98 4.35 9.92 5.08
CA GLU A 98 4.78 8.89 6.03
C GLU A 98 3.91 7.64 5.91
N LEU A 99 4.52 6.48 6.20
CA LEU A 99 3.83 5.20 6.14
C LEU A 99 2.91 5.05 7.35
N LEU A 100 1.62 4.90 7.09
CA LEU A 100 0.59 4.64 8.08
C LEU A 100 0.50 3.12 8.33
N GLU A 101 0.86 2.69 9.54
CA GLU A 101 0.65 1.30 9.94
C GLU A 101 -0.83 0.99 10.13
N ARG A 102 -1.39 0.16 9.25
CA ARG A 102 -2.77 -0.33 9.39
C ARG A 102 -2.82 -1.63 10.18
N ASN A 103 -3.28 -1.52 11.42
CA ASN A 103 -3.48 -2.66 12.31
C ASN A 103 -4.54 -3.64 11.76
N ILE A 104 -4.13 -4.89 11.53
CA ILE A 104 -5.05 -5.99 11.24
C ILE A 104 -5.80 -6.30 12.53
N ARG A 105 -7.13 -6.16 12.52
CA ARG A 105 -7.97 -6.58 13.66
C ARG A 105 -7.70 -8.07 13.92
N ARG A 106 -7.17 -8.40 15.10
CA ARG A 106 -7.03 -9.79 15.53
C ARG A 106 -8.42 -10.39 15.71
N PRO A 107 -8.67 -11.64 15.28
CA PRO A 107 -9.92 -12.31 15.60
C PRO A 107 -10.05 -12.39 17.13
N THR A 108 -11.19 -11.94 17.66
CA THR A 108 -11.51 -12.16 19.08
C THR A 108 -11.66 -13.65 19.31
N ASN A 109 -10.88 -14.20 20.25
CA ASN A 109 -10.89 -15.62 20.57
C ASN A 109 -12.25 -15.97 21.21
N LYS A 110 -13.16 -16.56 20.45
CA LYS A 110 -14.44 -17.07 20.97
C LYS A 110 -14.25 -18.52 21.45
N ASN A 111 -13.42 -18.72 22.47
CA ASN A 111 -13.35 -19.98 23.20
C ASN A 111 -13.96 -19.73 24.58
N ASN A 112 -15.29 -19.80 24.68
CA ASN A 112 -16.05 -19.88 25.92
C ASN A 112 -17.38 -20.56 25.56
N GLU A 113 -17.36 -21.88 25.45
CA GLU A 113 -18.49 -22.81 25.64
C GLU A 113 -17.94 -24.23 25.77
#